data_AF-A0A374P2J9-F1
#
_entry.id   AF-A0A374P2J9-F1
#
_cell.length_a   1.000
_cell.length_b   1.000
_cell.length_c   1.000
_cell.angle_alpha   90.00
_cell.angle_beta   90.00
_cell.angle_gamma   90.00
#
_symmetry.space_group_name_H-M   'P 1'
#
loop_
_entity.id
_entity.type
_entity.pdbx_description
1 polymer ?
#
loop_
_entity_poly.entity_id
_entity_poly.type
_entity_poly.pdbx_seq_one_letter_code
_entity_poly.pdbx_strand_id
1 'polypeptide(L)'
;MSTEKTADLLTLVSACLPDHKQLKHDSLLEDIEVMGAYQDLAHQPVFREVYERYFHMERLDKMETDQLEEMKRILPKVTVCLRGIVTSLQKGAGPTLTEEDMPDFYNENKIDKLLEKLASGNGDNYTNITPDHFMDIFSKDTLKSGRELFGRFQVDEDDFGKAIQSVMNSQPYCISRDEMAHLESEYQNAVNEVSSRAGFFRQGLARRLTKKLVCCIFACMMPALVASMTGTMNSAMIEMSRTLIVIASIIFIIGG
;
A
#
# COMPACT_ATOMS: atom_id res chain seq x y z
N MET A 1 1.81 -20.14 48.61
CA MET A 1 1.88 -18.68 48.84
C MET A 1 1.71 -18.05 47.46
N SER A 2 0.81 -17.08 47.26
CA SER A 2 0.72 -16.43 45.94
C SER A 2 1.99 -15.64 45.67
N THR A 3 2.46 -15.60 44.42
CA THR A 3 3.66 -14.87 44.00
C THR A 3 3.60 -13.40 44.41
N GLU A 4 2.42 -12.75 44.30
CA GLU A 4 2.19 -11.38 44.80
C GLU A 4 2.51 -11.19 46.29
N LYS A 5 2.11 -12.14 47.15
CA LYS A 5 2.39 -12.03 48.60
C LYS A 5 3.88 -12.21 48.92
N THR A 6 4.63 -12.81 48.02
CA THR A 6 6.07 -13.03 48.15
C THR A 6 6.82 -11.76 47.74
N ALA A 7 6.40 -11.14 46.63
CA ALA A 7 6.88 -9.83 46.18
C ALA A 7 6.66 -8.73 47.23
N ASP A 8 5.46 -8.66 47.81
CA ASP A 8 5.15 -7.69 48.87
C ASP A 8 6.08 -7.83 50.10
N LEU A 9 6.36 -9.08 50.50
CA LEU A 9 7.26 -9.38 51.61
C LEU A 9 8.71 -9.01 51.28
N LEU A 10 9.20 -9.37 50.11
CA LEU A 10 10.56 -9.06 49.67
C LEU A 10 10.79 -7.55 49.54
N THR A 11 9.81 -6.82 49.01
CA THR A 11 9.85 -5.35 48.93
C THR A 11 9.89 -4.71 50.31
N LEU A 12 9.14 -5.23 51.29
CA LEU A 12 9.21 -4.76 52.67
C LEU A 12 10.56 -5.05 53.34
N VAL A 13 11.12 -6.25 53.17
CA VAL A 13 12.44 -6.61 53.73
C VAL A 13 13.56 -5.80 53.07
N SER A 14 13.48 -5.59 51.76
CA SER A 14 14.39 -4.74 50.99
C SER A 14 14.38 -3.30 51.50
N ALA A 15 13.19 -2.74 51.78
CA ALA A 15 13.06 -1.40 52.36
C ALA A 15 13.68 -1.29 53.76
N CYS A 16 13.71 -2.37 54.53
CA CYS A 16 14.37 -2.42 55.84
C CYS A 16 15.89 -2.62 55.77
N LEU A 17 16.44 -3.05 54.63
CA LEU A 17 17.87 -3.32 54.41
C LEU A 17 18.35 -2.69 53.09
N PRO A 18 18.34 -1.34 52.98
CA PRO A 18 18.55 -0.64 51.71
C PRO A 18 19.95 -0.84 51.09
N ASP A 19 20.95 -1.18 51.91
CA ASP A 19 22.33 -1.41 51.46
C ASP A 19 22.56 -2.83 50.92
N HIS A 20 21.58 -3.74 51.06
CA HIS A 20 21.73 -5.13 50.65
C HIS A 20 21.42 -5.33 49.16
N LYS A 21 22.43 -5.11 48.30
CA LYS A 21 22.31 -5.12 46.83
C LYS A 21 21.56 -6.32 46.25
N GLN A 22 21.86 -7.54 46.70
CA GLN A 22 21.19 -8.75 46.19
C GLN A 22 19.70 -8.76 46.52
N LEU A 23 19.33 -8.30 47.71
CA LEU A 23 17.93 -8.32 48.15
C LEU A 23 17.11 -7.29 47.37
N LYS A 24 17.72 -6.13 47.07
CA LYS A 24 17.15 -5.12 46.21
C LYS A 24 16.98 -5.62 44.77
N HIS A 25 17.97 -6.34 44.25
CA HIS A 25 17.91 -6.96 42.91
C HIS A 25 16.79 -8.01 42.84
N ASP A 26 16.75 -8.97 43.77
CA ASP A 26 15.71 -10.02 43.82
C ASP A 26 14.30 -9.41 43.95
N SER A 27 14.14 -8.38 44.80
CA SER A 27 12.88 -7.65 44.96
C SER A 27 12.43 -6.96 43.67
N LEU A 28 13.36 -6.37 42.89
CA LEU A 28 13.03 -5.76 41.60
C LEU A 28 12.61 -6.79 40.55
N LEU A 29 13.24 -7.96 40.53
CA LEU A 29 12.86 -9.05 39.62
C LEU A 29 11.45 -9.56 39.91
N GLU A 30 11.14 -9.82 41.19
CA GLU A 30 9.79 -10.25 41.58
C GLU A 30 8.74 -9.18 41.26
N ASP A 31 9.05 -7.90 41.53
CA ASP A 31 8.18 -6.79 41.15
C ASP A 31 7.91 -6.76 39.64
N ILE A 32 8.95 -6.96 38.80
CA ILE A 32 8.80 -7.01 37.34
C ILE A 32 7.97 -8.24 36.93
N GLU A 33 8.18 -9.39 37.53
CA GLU A 33 7.45 -10.62 37.21
C GLU A 33 5.93 -10.50 37.44
N VAL A 34 5.55 -9.80 38.50
CA VAL A 34 4.13 -9.56 38.84
C VAL A 34 3.53 -8.35 38.11
N MET A 35 4.33 -7.53 37.41
CA MET A 35 3.81 -6.40 36.65
C MET A 35 2.92 -6.87 35.49
N GLY A 36 1.70 -6.33 35.43
CA GLY A 36 0.75 -6.62 34.35
C GLY A 36 1.33 -6.35 32.94
N ALA A 37 2.14 -5.30 32.77
CA ALA A 37 2.78 -5.01 31.48
C ALA A 37 3.78 -6.10 31.06
N TYR A 38 4.54 -6.65 32.00
CA TYR A 38 5.48 -7.74 31.75
C TYR A 38 4.75 -9.05 31.43
N GLN A 39 3.71 -9.35 32.19
CA GLN A 39 2.85 -10.51 31.92
C GLN A 39 2.15 -10.40 30.57
N ASP A 40 1.60 -9.24 30.22
CA ASP A 40 1.00 -8.99 28.91
C ASP A 40 1.99 -9.26 27.78
N LEU A 41 3.24 -8.83 27.94
CA LEU A 41 4.30 -9.06 26.96
C LEU A 41 4.65 -10.55 26.84
N ALA A 42 4.75 -11.26 27.97
CA ALA A 42 5.09 -12.68 28.00
C ALA A 42 3.99 -13.59 27.42
N HIS A 43 2.72 -13.21 27.58
CA HIS A 43 1.59 -14.04 27.17
C HIS A 43 1.08 -13.76 25.75
N GLN A 44 1.46 -12.64 25.13
CA GLN A 44 1.04 -12.31 23.76
C GLN A 44 1.91 -13.03 22.71
N PRO A 45 1.36 -13.97 21.92
CA PRO A 45 2.16 -14.76 20.96
C PRO A 45 2.88 -13.90 19.93
N VAL A 46 2.24 -12.82 19.49
CA VAL A 46 2.77 -11.86 18.50
C VAL A 46 4.07 -11.22 18.98
N PHE A 47 4.28 -11.10 20.30
CA PHE A 47 5.48 -10.49 20.88
C PHE A 47 6.52 -11.51 21.34
N ARG A 48 6.29 -12.81 21.12
CA ARG A 48 7.16 -13.88 21.64
C ARG A 48 8.63 -13.67 21.30
N GLU A 49 8.95 -13.39 20.03
CA GLU A 49 10.35 -13.21 19.60
C GLU A 49 11.01 -12.02 20.33
N VAL A 50 10.30 -10.90 20.46
CA VAL A 50 10.79 -9.72 21.17
C VAL A 50 10.92 -10.02 22.67
N TYR A 51 9.95 -10.69 23.27
CA TYR A 51 9.99 -11.10 24.67
C TYR A 51 11.20 -11.98 24.97
N GLU A 52 11.36 -13.08 24.23
CA GLU A 52 12.47 -14.03 24.40
C GLU A 52 13.82 -13.35 24.20
N ARG A 53 13.92 -12.43 23.23
CA ARG A 53 15.17 -11.75 22.89
C ARG A 53 15.58 -10.69 23.89
N TYR A 54 14.65 -9.93 24.46
CA TYR A 54 14.97 -8.72 25.24
C TYR A 54 14.54 -8.79 26.71
N PHE A 55 13.48 -9.53 27.03
CA PHE A 55 12.78 -9.46 28.32
C PHE A 55 12.66 -10.80 29.05
N HIS A 56 13.19 -11.90 28.50
CA HIS A 56 13.19 -13.19 29.19
C HIS A 56 13.85 -13.08 30.58
N MET A 57 13.32 -13.79 31.57
CA MET A 57 13.75 -13.64 32.97
C MET A 57 15.26 -13.87 33.16
N GLU A 58 15.84 -14.86 32.48
CA GLU A 58 17.29 -15.13 32.53
C GLU A 58 18.17 -13.95 32.05
N ARG A 59 17.62 -13.04 31.24
CA ARG A 59 18.31 -11.81 30.84
C ARG A 59 18.16 -10.72 31.87
N LEU A 60 16.96 -10.57 32.43
CA LEU A 60 16.70 -9.59 33.49
C LEU A 60 17.56 -9.89 34.73
N ASP A 61 17.67 -11.15 35.12
CA ASP A 61 18.49 -11.61 36.24
C ASP A 61 19.97 -11.19 36.13
N LYS A 62 20.49 -11.11 34.89
CA LYS A 62 21.88 -10.72 34.62
C LYS A 62 22.10 -9.20 34.55
N MET A 63 21.05 -8.40 34.66
CA MET A 63 21.17 -6.94 34.64
C MET A 63 21.60 -6.39 36.00
N GLU A 64 22.32 -5.27 35.96
CA GLU A 64 22.65 -4.53 37.18
C GLU A 64 21.37 -3.90 37.78
N THR A 65 21.36 -3.67 39.10
CA THR A 65 20.20 -3.14 39.82
C THR A 65 19.65 -1.85 39.20
N ASP A 66 20.53 -0.91 38.82
CA ASP A 66 20.12 0.37 38.22
C ASP A 66 19.46 0.17 36.84
N GLN A 67 19.91 -0.84 36.08
CA GLN A 67 19.32 -1.20 34.79
C GLN A 67 17.95 -1.87 34.97
N LEU A 68 17.77 -2.67 36.02
CA LEU A 68 16.48 -3.26 36.37
C LEU A 68 15.46 -2.20 36.81
N GLU A 69 15.87 -1.20 37.57
CA GLU A 69 15.01 -0.06 37.92
C GLU A 69 14.56 0.70 36.68
N GLU A 70 15.48 0.97 35.75
CA GLU A 70 15.16 1.61 34.48
C GLU A 70 14.24 0.73 33.61
N MET A 71 14.51 -0.57 33.53
CA MET A 71 13.66 -1.52 32.81
C MET A 71 12.24 -1.56 33.39
N LYS A 72 12.11 -1.62 34.72
CA LYS A 72 10.82 -1.56 35.42
C LYS A 72 10.04 -0.30 35.05
N ARG A 73 10.71 0.85 34.91
CA ARG A 73 10.10 2.12 34.47
C ARG A 73 9.65 2.09 33.00
N ILE A 74 10.44 1.46 32.13
CA ILE A 74 10.26 1.48 30.67
C ILE A 74 9.24 0.43 30.17
N LEU A 75 9.12 -0.72 30.84
CA LEU A 75 8.27 -1.84 30.43
C LEU A 75 6.82 -1.48 30.04
N PRO A 76 6.09 -0.62 30.78
CA PRO A 76 4.76 -0.20 30.37
C PRO A 76 4.74 0.51 29.01
N LYS A 77 5.75 1.35 28.74
CA LYS A 77 5.88 2.07 27.46
C LYS A 77 6.21 1.12 26.32
N VAL A 78 7.07 0.12 26.56
CA VAL A 78 7.39 -0.93 25.56
C VAL A 78 6.12 -1.64 25.12
N THR A 79 5.29 -2.07 26.06
CA THR A 79 4.07 -2.82 25.75
C THR A 79 3.12 -2.00 24.88
N VAL A 80 2.94 -0.72 25.22
CA VAL A 80 2.15 0.22 24.41
C VAL A 80 2.77 0.43 23.03
N CYS A 81 4.09 0.58 22.96
CA CYS A 81 4.83 0.77 21.73
C CYS A 81 4.64 -0.41 20.77
N LEU A 82 4.86 -1.63 21.23
CA LEU A 82 4.71 -2.85 20.41
C LEU A 82 3.28 -2.99 19.86
N ARG A 83 2.26 -2.75 20.69
CA ARG A 83 0.86 -2.73 20.25
C ARG A 83 0.60 -1.63 19.21
N GLY A 84 1.20 -0.46 19.40
CA GLY A 84 1.13 0.65 18.44
C GLY A 84 1.73 0.28 17.08
N ILE A 85 2.88 -0.40 17.06
CA ILE A 85 3.53 -0.86 15.83
C ILE A 85 2.62 -1.86 15.11
N VAL A 86 2.13 -2.90 15.80
CA VAL A 86 1.21 -3.88 15.20
C VAL A 86 -0.05 -3.20 14.65
N THR A 87 -0.62 -2.24 15.40
CA THR A 87 -1.79 -1.48 14.95
C THR A 87 -1.46 -0.68 13.68
N SER A 88 -0.29 -0.05 13.63
CA SER A 88 0.18 0.76 12.50
C SER A 88 0.32 0.00 11.19
N LEU A 89 0.45 -1.33 11.23
CA LEU A 89 0.46 -2.17 10.03
C LEU A 89 -0.85 -2.04 9.24
N GLN A 90 -1.98 -1.97 9.95
CA GLN A 90 -3.31 -1.85 9.33
C GLN A 90 -3.83 -0.42 9.36
N LYS A 91 -3.53 0.33 10.43
CA LYS A 91 -4.07 1.67 10.68
C LYS A 91 -3.03 2.57 11.31
N GLY A 92 -2.64 3.61 10.60
CA GLY A 92 -1.73 4.66 11.10
C GLY A 92 -0.39 4.68 10.39
N ALA A 93 0.69 4.89 11.16
CA ALA A 93 1.97 5.36 10.64
C ALA A 93 2.83 4.32 9.87
N GLY A 94 2.37 3.08 9.64
CA GLY A 94 3.19 2.00 9.07
C GLY A 94 4.05 2.38 7.83
N PRO A 95 3.50 3.10 6.83
CA PRO A 95 4.25 3.54 5.65
C PRO A 95 5.41 4.51 5.93
N THR A 96 5.39 5.24 7.05
CA THR A 96 6.42 6.24 7.38
C THR A 96 7.50 5.70 8.32
N LEU A 97 7.34 4.47 8.84
CA LEU A 97 8.31 3.82 9.71
C LEU A 97 9.50 3.33 8.88
N THR A 98 10.70 3.64 9.36
CA THR A 98 12.00 3.36 8.72
C THR A 98 12.96 2.71 9.72
N GLU A 99 14.14 2.26 9.26
CA GLU A 99 15.15 1.67 10.16
C GLU A 99 15.57 2.59 11.32
N GLU A 100 15.55 3.90 11.11
CA GLU A 100 15.89 4.89 12.15
C GLU A 100 14.88 4.91 13.30
N ASP A 101 13.65 4.48 13.03
CA ASP A 101 12.56 4.41 13.98
C ASP A 101 12.52 3.08 14.75
N MET A 102 13.43 2.15 14.46
CA MET A 102 13.43 0.83 15.10
C MET A 102 13.57 0.99 16.62
N PRO A 103 12.66 0.38 17.43
CA PRO A 103 12.65 0.59 18.87
C PRO A 103 13.94 0.11 19.53
N ASP A 104 14.42 0.95 20.46
CA ASP A 104 15.51 0.62 21.37
C ASP A 104 14.91 0.44 22.76
N PHE A 105 14.69 -0.81 23.15
CA PHE A 105 13.96 -1.15 24.36
C PHE A 105 14.66 -0.77 25.67
N TYR A 106 15.91 -0.32 25.60
CA TYR A 106 16.68 0.17 26.75
C TYR A 106 16.74 1.71 26.81
N ASN A 107 16.13 2.40 25.85
CA ASN A 107 16.20 3.85 25.74
C ASN A 107 14.80 4.47 25.72
N GLU A 108 14.39 5.00 26.85
CA GLU A 108 13.07 5.62 27.03
C GLU A 108 12.78 6.73 26.01
N ASN A 109 13.76 7.60 25.74
CA ASN A 109 13.60 8.71 24.80
C ASN A 109 13.34 8.24 23.37
N LYS A 110 13.94 7.12 22.95
CA LYS A 110 13.69 6.55 21.63
C LYS A 110 12.30 5.91 21.56
N ILE A 111 11.86 5.25 22.62
CA ILE A 111 10.51 4.69 22.72
C ILE A 111 9.48 5.82 22.66
N ASP A 112 9.68 6.92 23.40
CA ASP A 112 8.78 8.07 23.40
C ASP A 112 8.67 8.72 22.02
N LYS A 113 9.80 8.93 21.33
CA LYS A 113 9.79 9.44 19.94
C LYS A 113 9.02 8.53 18.98
N LEU A 114 9.20 7.21 19.10
CA LEU A 114 8.48 6.26 18.27
C LEU A 114 6.98 6.28 18.60
N LEU A 115 6.60 6.36 19.88
CA LEU A 115 5.21 6.48 20.30
C LEU A 115 4.54 7.75 19.75
N GLU A 116 5.22 8.88 19.77
CA GLU A 116 4.74 10.13 19.15
C GLU A 116 4.50 9.95 17.65
N LYS A 117 5.43 9.31 16.95
CA LYS A 117 5.29 9.02 15.52
C LYS A 117 4.12 8.08 15.23
N LEU A 118 3.97 7.02 16.00
CA LEU A 118 2.86 6.07 15.90
C LEU A 118 1.50 6.74 16.15
N ALA A 119 1.44 7.67 17.11
CA ALA A 119 0.23 8.43 17.42
C ALA A 119 -0.14 9.46 16.34
N SER A 120 0.85 9.98 15.60
CA SER A 120 0.62 10.97 14.52
C SER A 120 0.07 10.36 13.22
N GLY A 121 0.24 9.05 13.04
CA GLY A 121 -0.19 8.36 11.83
C GLY A 121 -1.69 8.10 11.81
N ASN A 122 -2.34 8.52 10.73
CA ASN A 122 -3.77 8.31 10.49
C ASN A 122 -3.99 7.61 9.14
N GLY A 123 -5.11 6.90 9.01
CA GLY A 123 -5.52 6.24 7.77
C GLY A 123 -5.34 4.73 7.78
N ASP A 124 -5.92 4.07 6.78
CA ASP A 124 -5.82 2.63 6.59
C ASP A 124 -4.66 2.29 5.65
N ASN A 125 -4.03 1.14 5.90
CA ASN A 125 -2.87 0.66 5.14
C ASN A 125 -3.18 -0.68 4.46
N TYR A 126 -2.56 -0.90 3.30
CA TYR A 126 -2.47 -2.19 2.66
C TYR A 126 -1.12 -2.82 3.01
N THR A 127 -1.14 -3.98 3.65
CA THR A 127 0.06 -4.69 4.09
C THR A 127 -0.06 -6.19 3.89
N ASN A 128 1.03 -6.86 3.56
CA ASN A 128 1.17 -8.31 3.66
C ASN A 128 1.97 -8.75 4.90
N ILE A 129 2.45 -7.79 5.71
CA ILE A 129 3.18 -8.07 6.94
C ILE A 129 2.20 -8.60 7.97
N THR A 130 2.40 -9.85 8.36
CA THR A 130 1.61 -10.47 9.42
C THR A 130 1.99 -9.88 10.78
N PRO A 131 1.06 -9.86 11.76
CA PRO A 131 1.38 -9.38 13.10
C PRO A 131 2.63 -10.03 13.70
N ASP A 132 2.86 -11.33 13.48
CA ASP A 132 4.05 -12.03 14.03
C ASP A 132 5.39 -11.53 13.45
N HIS A 133 5.36 -10.87 12.29
CA HIS A 133 6.52 -10.30 11.60
C HIS A 133 6.48 -8.77 11.60
N PHE A 134 5.78 -8.16 12.56
CA PHE A 134 5.56 -6.70 12.60
C PHE A 134 6.84 -5.87 12.58
N MET A 135 7.97 -6.41 13.05
CA MET A 135 9.26 -5.72 13.04
C MET A 135 9.83 -5.53 11.61
N ASP A 136 9.38 -6.31 10.64
CA ASP A 136 9.77 -6.14 9.23
C ASP A 136 9.36 -4.78 8.68
N ILE A 137 8.38 -4.11 9.31
CA ILE A 137 7.97 -2.76 8.94
C ILE A 137 9.13 -1.76 9.00
N PHE A 138 10.16 -1.99 9.82
CA PHE A 138 11.30 -1.07 9.89
C PHE A 138 12.37 -1.36 8.83
N SER A 139 12.31 -2.51 8.15
CA SER A 139 13.31 -2.89 7.14
C SER A 139 13.30 -1.95 5.94
N LYS A 140 14.48 -1.63 5.40
CA LYS A 140 14.63 -0.94 4.10
C LYS A 140 14.05 -1.74 2.93
N ASP A 141 13.95 -3.05 3.06
CA ASP A 141 13.42 -3.92 2.00
C ASP A 141 11.88 -3.92 1.96
N THR A 142 11.24 -3.36 2.99
CA THR A 142 9.79 -3.23 3.05
C THR A 142 9.32 -2.08 2.16
N LEU A 143 8.50 -2.38 1.16
CA LEU A 143 7.92 -1.38 0.29
C LEU A 143 6.95 -0.47 1.05
N LYS A 144 7.17 0.84 0.97
CA LYS A 144 6.35 1.84 1.66
C LYS A 144 5.44 2.64 0.74
N SER A 145 5.81 2.72 -0.54
CA SER A 145 5.11 3.53 -1.54
C SER A 145 4.72 2.69 -2.74
N GLY A 146 3.50 2.93 -3.24
CA GLY A 146 3.05 2.35 -4.50
C GLY A 146 3.86 2.84 -5.70
N ARG A 147 4.44 4.04 -5.64
CA ARG A 147 5.28 4.58 -6.73
C ARG A 147 6.54 3.76 -6.96
N GLU A 148 7.13 3.23 -5.89
CA GLU A 148 8.30 2.36 -5.98
C GLU A 148 7.98 1.03 -6.68
N LEU A 149 6.74 0.55 -6.57
CA LEU A 149 6.25 -0.58 -7.36
C LEU A 149 6.19 -0.20 -8.85
N PHE A 150 5.54 0.92 -9.17
CA PHE A 150 5.34 1.34 -10.55
C PHE A 150 6.64 1.62 -11.31
N GLY A 151 7.67 2.13 -10.64
CA GLY A 151 8.99 2.36 -11.24
C GLY A 151 9.78 1.09 -11.58
N ARG A 152 9.40 -0.08 -11.03
CA ARG A 152 10.10 -1.36 -11.24
C ARG A 152 9.53 -2.19 -12.41
N PHE A 153 8.33 -1.86 -12.92
CA PHE A 153 7.75 -2.61 -14.04
C PHE A 153 8.42 -2.23 -15.36
N GLN A 154 8.97 -3.21 -16.08
CA GLN A 154 9.31 -3.04 -17.48
C GLN A 154 8.02 -3.09 -18.31
N VAL A 155 7.92 -2.23 -19.32
CA VAL A 155 6.71 -1.95 -20.12
C VAL A 155 6.24 -3.16 -20.96
N ASP A 156 6.97 -4.28 -20.95
CA ASP A 156 6.76 -5.46 -21.82
C ASP A 156 6.08 -6.67 -21.13
N GLU A 157 5.47 -6.51 -19.95
CA GLU A 157 4.62 -7.59 -19.40
C GLU A 157 3.20 -7.52 -20.00
N ASP A 158 2.88 -8.51 -20.85
CA ASP A 158 1.54 -8.74 -21.44
C ASP A 158 0.40 -8.82 -20.39
N ASP A 159 0.73 -8.92 -19.10
CA ASP A 159 -0.20 -9.00 -17.98
C ASP A 159 0.31 -8.23 -16.74
N PHE A 160 0.17 -6.90 -16.79
CA PHE A 160 0.53 -5.96 -15.71
C PHE A 160 0.00 -6.36 -14.32
N GLY A 161 -1.16 -7.03 -14.25
CA GLY A 161 -1.73 -7.52 -13.00
C GLY A 161 -0.88 -8.62 -12.36
N LYS A 162 -0.31 -9.52 -13.17
CA LYS A 162 0.61 -10.56 -12.68
C LYS A 162 1.95 -9.99 -12.23
N ALA A 163 2.44 -8.95 -12.91
CA ALA A 163 3.65 -8.22 -12.52
C ALA A 163 3.52 -7.68 -11.09
N ILE A 164 2.43 -6.94 -10.83
CA ILE A 164 2.13 -6.35 -9.53
C ILE A 164 2.01 -7.44 -8.47
N GLN A 165 1.25 -8.49 -8.77
CA GLN A 165 1.03 -9.58 -7.83
C GLN A 165 2.34 -10.32 -7.51
N SER A 166 3.22 -10.52 -8.49
CA SER A 166 4.54 -11.13 -8.28
C SER A 166 5.39 -10.30 -7.33
N VAL A 167 5.48 -8.98 -7.54
CA VAL A 167 6.28 -8.08 -6.70
C VAL A 167 5.68 -7.95 -5.29
N MET A 168 4.36 -7.88 -5.17
CA MET A 168 3.67 -7.82 -3.88
C MET A 168 3.75 -9.15 -3.10
N ASN A 169 3.93 -10.28 -3.78
CA ASN A 169 4.10 -11.58 -3.14
C ASN A 169 5.56 -11.86 -2.76
N SER A 170 6.54 -11.22 -3.39
CA SER A 170 7.97 -11.54 -3.19
C SER A 170 8.64 -10.78 -2.05
N GLN A 171 8.06 -9.66 -1.58
CA GLN A 171 8.66 -8.85 -0.52
C GLN A 171 7.60 -8.24 0.42
N PRO A 172 7.97 -7.91 1.67
CA PRO A 172 7.07 -7.21 2.59
C PRO A 172 6.67 -5.82 2.04
N TYR A 173 5.42 -5.43 2.24
CA TYR A 173 4.93 -4.10 1.90
C TYR A 173 3.95 -3.57 2.94
N CYS A 174 3.93 -2.25 3.11
CA CYS A 174 2.93 -1.54 3.89
C CYS A 174 2.75 -0.14 3.27
N ILE A 175 1.67 0.02 2.49
CA ILE A 175 1.41 1.20 1.66
C ILE A 175 0.12 1.87 2.14
N SER A 176 0.09 3.21 2.16
CA SER A 176 -1.12 3.95 2.53
C SER A 176 -2.24 3.71 1.50
N ARG A 177 -3.47 3.50 1.98
CA ARG A 177 -4.65 3.40 1.10
C ARG A 177 -4.91 4.69 0.34
N ASP A 178 -4.65 5.84 0.98
CA ASP A 178 -4.85 7.15 0.36
C ASP A 178 -3.88 7.35 -0.81
N GLU A 179 -2.63 6.89 -0.65
CA GLU A 179 -1.64 6.92 -1.73
C GLU A 179 -2.08 6.03 -2.89
N MET A 180 -2.54 4.81 -2.63
CA MET A 180 -3.02 3.90 -3.67
C MET A 180 -4.23 4.47 -4.42
N ALA A 181 -5.17 5.09 -3.71
CA ALA A 181 -6.32 5.75 -4.34
C ALA A 181 -5.89 6.95 -5.22
N HIS A 182 -4.88 7.70 -4.79
CA HIS A 182 -4.32 8.78 -5.59
C HIS A 182 -3.66 8.25 -6.86
N LEU A 183 -2.84 7.19 -6.76
CA LEU A 183 -2.17 6.56 -7.90
C LEU A 183 -3.17 5.96 -8.88
N GLU A 184 -4.24 5.33 -8.39
CA GLU A 184 -5.32 4.81 -9.24
C GLU A 184 -6.03 5.94 -10.00
N SER A 185 -6.33 7.06 -9.33
CA SER A 185 -6.93 8.24 -9.97
C SER A 185 -6.01 8.85 -11.03
N GLU A 186 -4.71 9.00 -10.75
CA GLU A 186 -3.72 9.48 -11.73
C GLU A 186 -3.68 8.56 -12.97
N TYR A 187 -3.66 7.25 -12.76
CA TYR A 187 -3.65 6.27 -13.85
C TYR A 187 -4.94 6.32 -14.67
N GLN A 188 -6.11 6.33 -14.02
CA GLN A 188 -7.40 6.42 -14.71
C GLN A 188 -7.52 7.71 -15.53
N ASN A 189 -7.03 8.84 -15.00
CA ASN A 189 -7.02 10.11 -15.73
C ASN A 189 -6.13 10.03 -16.99
N ALA A 190 -4.94 9.43 -16.89
CA ALA A 190 -4.07 9.23 -18.04
C ALA A 190 -4.70 8.33 -19.11
N VAL A 191 -5.34 7.22 -18.70
CA VAL A 191 -6.07 6.33 -19.62
C VAL A 191 -7.25 7.03 -20.29
N ASN A 192 -8.01 7.84 -19.54
CA ASN A 192 -9.11 8.64 -20.07
C ASN A 192 -8.61 9.70 -21.07
N GLU A 193 -7.46 10.32 -20.83
CA GLU A 193 -6.86 11.27 -21.77
C GLU A 193 -6.44 10.58 -23.08
N VAL A 194 -5.79 9.42 -23.00
CA VAL A 194 -5.38 8.66 -24.19
C VAL A 194 -6.60 8.16 -24.97
N SER A 195 -7.60 7.60 -24.29
CA SER A 195 -8.82 7.10 -24.92
C SER A 195 -9.65 8.21 -25.56
N SER A 196 -9.74 9.38 -24.92
CA SER A 196 -10.42 10.55 -25.50
C SER A 196 -9.70 11.04 -26.75
N ARG A 197 -8.36 11.15 -26.74
CA ARG A 197 -7.56 11.50 -27.94
C ARG A 197 -7.77 10.48 -29.06
N ALA A 198 -7.72 9.17 -28.76
CA ALA A 198 -8.00 8.12 -29.75
C ALA A 198 -9.43 8.20 -30.31
N GLY A 199 -10.42 8.52 -29.46
CA GLY A 199 -11.81 8.77 -29.85
C GLY A 199 -11.96 9.97 -30.78
N PHE A 200 -11.27 11.09 -30.50
CA PHE A 200 -11.23 12.27 -31.38
C PHE A 200 -10.64 11.93 -32.76
N PHE A 201 -9.58 11.14 -32.82
CA PHE A 201 -9.01 10.67 -34.09
C PHE A 201 -10.02 9.81 -34.87
N ARG A 202 -10.68 8.86 -34.22
CA ARG A 202 -11.71 8.02 -34.87
C ARG A 202 -12.91 8.84 -35.38
N GLN A 203 -13.41 9.78 -34.58
CA GLN A 203 -14.49 10.67 -35.02
C GLN A 203 -14.06 11.60 -36.17
N GLY A 204 -12.81 12.09 -36.15
CA GLY A 204 -12.24 12.88 -37.23
C GLY A 204 -12.14 12.11 -38.55
N LEU A 205 -11.68 10.85 -38.47
CA LEU A 205 -11.63 9.92 -39.62
C LEU A 205 -13.03 9.62 -40.15
N ALA A 206 -13.98 9.28 -39.28
CA ALA A 206 -15.37 9.02 -39.64
C ALA A 206 -16.05 10.24 -40.30
N ARG A 207 -15.81 11.46 -39.80
CA ARG A 207 -16.31 12.71 -40.41
C ARG A 207 -15.70 13.00 -41.78
N ARG A 208 -14.41 12.71 -41.98
CA ARG A 208 -13.76 12.86 -43.29
C ARG A 208 -14.33 11.87 -44.31
N LEU A 209 -14.50 10.60 -43.90
CA LEU A 209 -15.09 9.56 -44.75
C LEU A 209 -16.54 9.87 -45.12
N THR A 210 -17.36 10.30 -44.17
CA THR A 210 -18.76 10.70 -44.44
C THR A 210 -18.86 11.92 -45.36
N LYS A 211 -18.02 12.96 -45.17
CA LYS A 211 -17.98 14.11 -46.11
C LYS A 211 -17.57 13.68 -47.52
N LYS A 212 -16.52 12.86 -47.66
CA LYS A 212 -16.08 12.32 -48.96
C LYS A 212 -17.21 11.55 -49.64
N LEU A 213 -17.92 10.70 -48.90
CA LEU A 213 -19.03 9.89 -49.39
C LEU A 213 -20.22 10.74 -49.87
N VAL A 214 -20.63 11.74 -49.09
CA VAL A 214 -21.72 12.66 -49.47
C VAL A 214 -21.36 13.46 -50.72
N CYS A 215 -20.14 14.01 -50.82
CA CYS A 215 -19.70 14.74 -52.01
C CYS A 215 -19.65 13.84 -53.26
N CYS A 216 -19.18 12.60 -53.13
CA CYS A 216 -19.11 11.67 -54.24
C CYS A 216 -20.51 11.28 -54.75
N ILE A 217 -21.43 10.97 -53.83
CA ILE A 217 -22.83 10.67 -54.18
C ILE A 217 -23.48 11.88 -54.88
N PHE A 218 -23.29 13.10 -54.36
CA PHE A 218 -23.86 14.30 -54.98
C PHE A 218 -23.28 14.57 -56.38
N ALA A 219 -21.95 14.49 -56.54
CA ALA A 219 -21.29 14.73 -57.82
C ALA A 219 -21.69 13.71 -58.89
N CYS A 220 -21.91 12.45 -58.49
CA CYS A 220 -22.23 11.36 -59.40
C CYS A 220 -23.74 11.25 -59.70
N MET A 221 -24.62 11.51 -58.72
CA MET A 221 -26.08 11.37 -58.89
C MET A 221 -26.74 12.59 -59.55
N MET A 222 -26.24 13.81 -59.31
CA MET A 222 -26.88 15.03 -59.84
C MET A 222 -26.92 15.09 -61.37
N PRO A 223 -25.86 14.75 -62.12
CA PRO A 223 -25.92 14.72 -63.59
C PRO A 223 -26.90 13.67 -64.12
N ALA A 224 -26.96 12.49 -63.50
CA ALA A 224 -27.88 11.42 -63.89
C ALA A 224 -29.35 11.79 -63.62
N LEU A 225 -29.63 12.47 -62.50
CA LEU A 225 -30.95 13.00 -62.17
C LEU A 225 -31.40 14.06 -63.18
N VAL A 226 -30.54 15.04 -63.48
CA VAL A 226 -30.84 16.10 -64.46
C VAL A 226 -31.06 15.53 -65.86
N ALA A 227 -30.25 14.57 -66.28
CA ALA A 227 -30.41 13.89 -67.58
C ALA A 227 -31.69 13.05 -67.66
N SER A 228 -32.10 12.41 -66.55
CA SER A 228 -33.37 11.66 -66.48
C SER A 228 -34.60 12.59 -66.54
N MET A 229 -34.56 13.74 -65.86
CA MET A 229 -35.67 14.71 -65.85
C MET A 229 -35.83 15.47 -67.16
N THR A 230 -34.75 15.64 -67.92
CA THR A 230 -34.75 16.27 -69.25
C THR A 230 -35.14 15.30 -70.37
N GLY A 231 -35.42 14.03 -70.05
CA GLY A 231 -35.86 13.02 -71.01
C GLY A 231 -34.78 12.54 -71.98
N THR A 232 -33.50 12.81 -71.68
CA THR A 232 -32.38 12.50 -72.59
C THR A 232 -31.84 11.08 -72.44
N MET A 233 -32.31 10.31 -71.44
CA MET A 233 -31.84 8.95 -71.16
C MET A 233 -33.00 7.94 -71.15
N ASN A 234 -32.80 6.80 -71.83
CA ASN A 234 -33.72 5.66 -71.80
C ASN A 234 -33.53 4.83 -70.51
N SER A 235 -34.52 4.02 -70.12
CA SER A 235 -34.56 3.27 -68.86
C SER A 235 -33.31 2.40 -68.62
N ALA A 236 -32.80 1.72 -69.66
CA ALA A 236 -31.59 0.91 -69.59
C ALA A 236 -30.32 1.74 -69.29
N MET A 237 -30.25 3.00 -69.74
CA MET A 237 -29.13 3.89 -69.46
C MET A 237 -29.17 4.44 -68.03
N ILE A 238 -30.37 4.58 -67.47
CA ILE A 238 -30.57 4.97 -66.06
C ILE A 238 -30.08 3.83 -65.15
N GLU A 239 -30.34 2.58 -65.50
CA GLU A 239 -29.91 1.42 -64.72
C GLU A 239 -28.38 1.24 -64.76
N MET A 240 -27.76 1.32 -65.94
CA MET A 240 -26.30 1.27 -66.08
C MET A 240 -25.58 2.41 -65.34
N SER A 241 -26.12 3.63 -65.39
CA SER A 241 -25.52 4.77 -64.69
C SER A 241 -25.58 4.58 -63.17
N ARG A 242 -26.67 4.07 -62.61
CA ARG A 242 -26.76 3.73 -61.18
C ARG A 242 -25.71 2.69 -60.75
N THR A 243 -25.51 1.64 -61.54
CA THR A 243 -24.51 0.61 -61.22
C THR A 243 -23.08 1.16 -61.25
N LEU A 244 -22.75 2.00 -62.24
CA LEU A 244 -21.45 2.66 -62.33
C LEU A 244 -21.19 3.62 -61.17
N ILE A 245 -22.22 4.34 -60.71
CA ILE A 245 -22.12 5.23 -59.55
C ILE A 245 -21.80 4.44 -58.27
N VAL A 246 -22.42 3.27 -58.08
CA VAL A 246 -22.14 2.40 -56.92
C VAL A 246 -20.70 1.88 -56.96
N ILE A 247 -20.24 1.41 -58.12
CA ILE A 247 -18.88 0.90 -58.30
C ILE A 247 -17.85 2.01 -58.08
N ALA A 248 -18.05 3.19 -58.67
CA ALA A 248 -17.17 4.35 -58.50
C ALA A 248 -17.12 4.82 -57.03
N SER A 249 -18.26 4.79 -56.33
CA SER A 249 -18.33 5.12 -54.90
C SER A 249 -17.50 4.14 -54.06
N ILE A 250 -17.58 2.83 -54.34
CA ILE A 250 -16.80 1.80 -53.64
C ILE A 250 -15.30 1.96 -53.91
N ILE A 251 -14.90 2.16 -55.18
CA ILE A 251 -13.49 2.35 -55.56
C ILE A 251 -12.91 3.60 -54.91
N PHE A 252 -13.67 4.71 -54.83
CA PHE A 252 -13.22 5.95 -54.20
C PHE A 252 -13.09 5.82 -52.66
N ILE A 253 -13.90 4.96 -52.04
CA ILE A 253 -13.81 4.68 -50.59
C ILE A 253 -12.59 3.79 -50.27
N ILE A 254 -12.25 2.85 -51.15
CA ILE A 254 -11.16 1.89 -50.93
C ILE A 254 -9.79 2.46 -51.37
N GLY A 255 -9.76 3.27 -52.42
CA GLY A 255 -8.54 3.73 -53.07
C GLY A 255 -7.92 5.04 -52.55
N GLY A 256 -8.47 5.67 -51.49
CA GLY A 256 -7.97 6.96 -51.00
C GLY A 256 -8.27 7.29 -49.55
#